data_AF-A0A962CIK3-F1
#
_entry.id   AF-A0A962CIK3-F1
#
_cell.length_a   1.000
_cell.length_b   1.000
_cell.length_c   1.000
_cell.angle_alpha   90.00
_cell.angle_beta   90.00
_cell.angle_gamma   90.00
#
_symmetry.space_group_name_H-M   'P 1'
#
loop_
_entity.id
_entity.type
_entity.pdbx_description
1 polymer ?
#
loop_
_entity_poly.entity_id
_entity_poly.type
_entity_poly.pdbx_seq_one_letter_code
_entity_poly.pdbx_strand_id
1 'polypeptide(L)' 'GIDSVEEVADLMPHMDDPDSSSAGLPDDIGPGSHLVLVRADNETAIRRALEVAEVCAHAMAIGLEVEDPTD' A
#
# COMPACT_ATOMS: atom_id res chain seq x y z
N GLY A 1 -4.64 -20.13 -7.63
CA GLY A 1 -3.68 -19.88 -6.54
C GLY A 1 -3.41 -18.40 -6.49
N ILE A 2 -2.25 -17.96 -6.02
CA ILE A 2 -1.73 -16.63 -6.38
C ILE A 2 -1.16 -16.73 -7.79
N ASP A 3 -1.56 -15.81 -8.66
CA ASP A 3 -1.14 -15.78 -10.07
C ASP A 3 0.07 -14.85 -10.26
N SER A 4 0.04 -13.66 -9.64
CA SER A 4 1.18 -12.75 -9.61
C SER A 4 1.17 -11.85 -8.37
N VAL A 5 2.37 -11.40 -8.00
CA VAL A 5 2.63 -10.37 -6.99
C VAL A 5 3.61 -9.39 -7.62
N GLU A 6 3.18 -8.16 -7.80
CA GLU A 6 3.92 -7.13 -8.55
C GLU A 6 3.96 -5.84 -7.73
N GLU A 7 5.13 -5.24 -7.56
CA GLU A 7 5.20 -3.86 -7.08
C GLU A 7 4.85 -2.94 -8.25
N VAL A 8 3.82 -2.11 -8.07
CA VAL A 8 3.22 -1.29 -9.14
C VAL A 8 3.37 0.21 -8.92
N ALA A 9 3.87 0.64 -7.76
CA ALA A 9 4.27 2.02 -7.55
C ALA A 9 5.80 2.12 -7.49
N ASP A 10 6.39 2.50 -8.62
CA ASP A 10 7.70 3.12 -8.66
C ASP A 10 7.49 4.60 -9.06
N LEU A 11 7.90 5.51 -8.18
CA LEU A 11 8.30 6.89 -8.51
C LEU A 11 7.25 7.87 -9.04
N MET A 12 6.29 8.24 -8.19
CA MET A 12 6.07 9.68 -8.01
C MET A 12 6.28 9.98 -6.53
N PRO A 13 7.32 10.77 -6.15
CA PRO A 13 7.17 11.57 -4.94
C PRO A 13 5.83 12.26 -5.13
N HIS A 14 4.93 12.18 -4.15
CA HIS A 14 3.82 13.13 -4.11
C HIS A 14 4.49 14.49 -4.26
N MET A 15 4.44 15.06 -5.48
CA MET A 15 4.98 16.37 -5.73
C MET A 15 4.21 17.25 -4.76
N ASP A 16 4.94 17.97 -3.94
CA ASP A 16 4.44 19.05 -3.11
C ASP A 16 3.49 19.89 -3.97
N ASP A 17 2.20 19.57 -3.94
CA ASP A 17 1.19 20.40 -4.57
C ASP A 17 1.27 21.69 -3.74
N PRO A 18 1.49 22.87 -4.33
CA PRO A 18 1.77 24.11 -3.59
C PRO A 18 0.65 24.53 -2.63
N ASP A 19 -0.49 23.82 -2.63
CA ASP A 19 -1.62 24.00 -1.74
C ASP A 19 -1.71 22.95 -0.61
N SER A 20 -0.81 21.97 -0.51
CA SER A 20 -0.72 21.07 0.65
C SER A 20 -0.02 21.76 1.82
N SER A 21 -0.61 22.88 2.25
CA SER A 21 -0.22 23.58 3.47
C SER A 21 -0.65 22.74 4.68
N SER A 22 0.18 21.74 5.03
CA SER A 22 0.21 21.17 6.37
C SER A 22 0.38 22.33 7.36
N ALA A 23 -0.62 22.52 8.22
CA ALA A 23 -0.64 23.56 9.23
C ALA A 23 0.45 23.29 10.29
N GLY A 24 1.71 23.61 9.98
CA GLY A 24 2.83 23.59 10.93
C GLY A 24 3.11 22.23 11.60
N LEU A 25 2.61 21.12 11.04
CA LEU A 25 3.02 19.79 11.47
C LEU A 25 4.36 19.47 10.81
N PRO A 26 5.31 18.86 11.54
CA PRO A 26 6.60 18.49 10.96
C PRO A 26 6.37 17.54 9.78
N ASP A 27 7.05 17.81 8.66
CA ASP A 27 7.17 16.91 7.51
C ASP A 27 7.99 15.68 7.93
N ASP A 28 7.40 14.83 8.76
CA ASP A 28 7.90 13.49 9.01
C ASP A 28 7.46 12.66 7.80
N ILE A 29 8.12 12.92 6.65
CA ILE A 29 7.99 12.07 5.47
C ILE A 29 8.43 10.68 5.94
N GLY A 30 7.43 9.83 6.18
CA GLY A 30 7.64 8.43 6.54
C GLY A 30 8.48 7.72 5.47
N PRO A 31 8.83 6.44 5.66
CA PRO A 31 9.76 5.69 4.80
C PRO A 31 9.32 5.48 3.32
N GLY A 32 8.36 6.26 2.81
CA GLY A 32 7.69 6.08 1.53
C GLY A 32 6.49 5.16 1.66
N SER A 33 5.66 5.14 0.62
CA SER A 33 4.63 4.11 0.43
C SER A 33 5.07 3.18 -0.71
N HIS A 34 4.75 1.89 -0.57
CA HIS A 34 4.95 0.89 -1.61
C HIS A 34 3.60 0.28 -1.97
N LEU A 35 3.26 0.26 -3.25
CA LEU A 35 2.02 -0.34 -3.73
C LEU A 35 2.31 -1.70 -4.36
N VAL A 36 1.66 -2.73 -3.84
CA VAL A 36 1.80 -4.11 -4.31
C VAL A 36 0.47 -4.59 -4.86
N LEU A 37 0.46 -4.97 -6.13
CA LEU A 37 -0.67 -5.62 -6.79
C LEU A 37 -0.58 -7.14 -6.61
N VAL A 38 -1.63 -7.72 -6.05
CA VAL A 38 -1.78 -9.18 -5.92
C VAL A 38 -2.89 -9.66 -6.85
N ARG A 39 -2.58 -10.60 -7.74
CA ARG A 39 -3.56 -11.24 -8.63
C ARG A 39 -3.75 -12.69 -8.23
N ALA A 40 -5.00 -13.15 -8.25
CA ALA A 40 -5.35 -14.53 -7.96
C ALA A 40 -6.61 -14.97 -8.70
N ASP A 41 -6.68 -16.26 -9.03
CA ASP A 41 -7.80 -16.90 -9.72
C ASP A 41 -9.04 -17.14 -8.85
N ASN A 42 -8.95 -16.88 -7.54
CA ASN A 42 -10.05 -17.05 -6.60
C ASN A 42 -9.95 -16.12 -5.38
N GLU A 43 -11.10 -15.79 -4.83
CA GLU A 43 -11.26 -14.90 -3.68
C GLU A 43 -10.58 -15.44 -2.41
N THR A 44 -10.49 -16.76 -2.25
CA THR A 44 -9.84 -17.35 -1.07
C THR A 44 -8.33 -17.10 -1.06
N ALA A 45 -7.69 -17.07 -2.22
CA ALA A 45 -6.29 -16.72 -2.33
C ALA A 45 -6.06 -15.22 -2.04
N ILE A 46 -6.94 -14.32 -2.53
CA ILE A 46 -6.89 -12.89 -2.19
C ILE A 46 -7.02 -12.68 -0.67
N ARG A 47 -8.03 -13.29 -0.04
CA ARG A 47 -8.25 -13.16 1.41
C ARG A 47 -7.04 -13.61 2.23
N ARG A 48 -6.41 -14.72 1.84
CA ARG A 48 -5.20 -15.21 2.52
C ARG A 48 -4.01 -14.28 2.31
N ALA A 49 -3.88 -13.67 1.13
CA ALA A 49 -2.84 -12.67 0.90
C ALA A 49 -3.03 -11.45 1.81
N LEU A 50 -4.28 -11.01 1.99
CA LEU A 50 -4.63 -9.92 2.92
C LEU A 50 -4.32 -10.29 4.38
N GLU A 51 -4.70 -11.49 4.84
CA GLU A 51 -4.37 -11.98 6.19
C GLU A 51 -2.86 -11.97 6.45
N VAL A 52 -2.06 -12.39 5.47
CA VAL A 52 -0.59 -12.37 5.58
C VAL A 52 -0.06 -10.93 5.59
N ALA A 53 -0.58 -10.06 4.70
CA ALA A 53 -0.18 -8.66 4.62
C ALA A 53 -0.47 -7.92 5.94
N GLU A 54 -1.63 -8.17 6.56
CA GLU A 54 -2.02 -7.58 7.85
C GLU A 54 -1.06 -7.98 8.97
N VAL A 55 -0.72 -9.28 9.07
CA VAL A 55 0.24 -9.78 10.05
C VAL A 55 1.63 -9.15 9.84
N CYS A 56 2.07 -9.04 8.59
CA CYS A 56 3.34 -8.40 8.25
C CYS A 56 3.34 -6.91 8.60
N ALA A 57 2.28 -6.19 8.28
CA ALA A 57 2.14 -4.76 8.58
C ALA A 57 2.19 -4.51 10.09
N HIS A 58 1.45 -5.31 10.86
CA HIS A 58 1.47 -5.25 12.32
C HIS A 58 2.86 -5.56 12.89
N ALA A 59 3.54 -6.60 12.39
CA ALA A 59 4.88 -6.97 12.85
C ALA A 59 5.94 -5.88 12.58
N MET A 60 5.77 -5.12 11.49
CA MET A 60 6.68 -4.03 11.09
C MET A 60 6.24 -2.66 11.62
N ALA A 61 5.09 -2.58 12.31
CA ALA A 61 4.48 -1.33 12.75
C ALA A 61 4.28 -0.31 11.61
N ILE A 62 3.84 -0.80 10.45
CA ILE A 62 3.49 0.03 9.28
C ILE A 62 1.98 0.03 9.04
N GLY A 63 1.49 1.04 8.32
CA GLY A 63 0.11 1.07 7.83
C GLY A 63 -0.08 0.13 6.64
N LEU A 64 -1.25 -0.52 6.56
CA LEU A 64 -1.70 -1.28 5.41
C LEU A 64 -2.98 -0.63 4.88
N GLU A 65 -2.96 -0.25 3.61
CA GLU A 65 -4.13 0.22 2.86
C GLU A 65 -4.48 -0.83 1.80
N VAL A 66 -5.78 -1.06 1.62
CA VAL A 66 -6.28 -2.06 0.66
C VAL A 66 -7.23 -1.35 -0.29
N GLU A 67 -6.85 -1.31 -1.56
CA GLU A 67 -7.66 -0.78 -2.65
C GLU A 67 -8.22 -1.93 -3.49
N ASP A 68 -9.51 -1.88 -3.80
CA ASP A 68 -10.09 -2.73 -4.84
C ASP A 68 -9.98 -1.96 -6.17
N PRO A 69 -9.22 -2.46 -7.16
CA PRO A 69 -9.05 -1.78 -8.45
C PRO A 69 -10.33 -1.73 -9.29
N THR A 70 -11.45 -2.28 -8.80
CA THR A 70 -12.75 -2.23 -9.46
C THR A 70 -13.66 -1.09 -8.99
N ASP A 71 -13.26 -0.32 -7.96
CA ASP A 71 -13.96 0.90 -7.48
C ASP A 71 -13.43 2.19 -8.13
#